data_AF-A0A924BVH0-F1
#
_entry.id   AF-A0A924BVH0-F1
#
_cell.length_a   1.000
_cell.length_b   1.000
_cell.length_c   1.000
_cell.angle_alpha   90.00
_cell.angle_beta   90.00
_cell.angle_gamma   90.00
#
_symmetry.space_group_name_H-M   'P 1'
#
loop_
_entity.id
_entity.type
_entity.pdbx_description
1 polymer ?
#
loop_
_entity_poly.entity_id
_entity_poly.type
_entity_poly.pdbx_seq_one_letter_code
_entity_poly.pdbx_strand_id
1 'polypeptide(L)'
;PAESAAAMLLLTAQGRFMQVVRRMEYPLHKLPVDLFHLTLLSLRAHGAHDHAADAKAAAADAALRARYDERRTRLALIEQVLAAMGSDASNALYLQTAGVGFFLTALALGSRQDRDEAAFSTTDSQIGKLTLLIAACGLKGEALVGQLAALHPDFDLPDGLETLRPDTAAAILAEATARTDR
;
A
#
# COMPACT_ATOMS: atom_id res chain seq x y z
N PRO A 1 -2.26 2.80 24.09
CA PRO A 1 -2.34 1.33 24.26
C PRO A 1 -2.63 0.57 22.95
N ALA A 2 -3.57 1.04 22.12
CA ALA A 2 -3.89 0.41 20.84
C ALA A 2 -2.75 0.56 19.80
N GLU A 3 -2.17 1.76 19.71
CA GLU A 3 -1.02 2.05 18.83
C GLU A 3 0.19 1.16 19.13
N SER A 4 0.61 1.06 20.40
CA SER A 4 1.74 0.22 20.80
C SER A 4 1.50 -1.27 20.50
N ALA A 5 0.27 -1.76 20.66
CA ALA A 5 -0.06 -3.14 20.33
C ALA A 5 0.01 -3.41 18.82
N ALA A 6 -0.57 -2.51 18.00
CA ALA A 6 -0.50 -2.59 16.54
C ALA A 6 0.96 -2.50 16.04
N ALA A 7 1.76 -1.60 16.63
CA ALA A 7 3.18 -1.44 16.31
C ALA A 7 3.98 -2.71 16.62
N MET A 8 3.76 -3.35 17.77
CA MET A 8 4.43 -4.62 18.12
C MET A 8 4.06 -5.77 17.17
N LEU A 9 2.78 -5.86 16.77
CA LEU A 9 2.32 -6.82 15.77
C LEU A 9 2.98 -6.55 14.41
N LEU A 10 3.07 -5.28 14.00
CA LEU A 10 3.74 -4.88 12.77
C LEU A 10 5.23 -5.22 12.79
N LEU A 11 5.97 -4.94 13.86
CA LEU A 11 7.39 -5.29 13.97
C LEU A 11 7.61 -6.81 13.84
N THR A 12 6.75 -7.61 14.46
CA THR A 12 6.78 -9.06 14.31
C THR A 12 6.52 -9.49 12.86
N ALA A 13 5.53 -8.87 12.20
CA ALA A 13 5.22 -9.14 10.79
C ALA A 13 6.36 -8.70 9.86
N GLN A 14 7.04 -7.59 10.16
CA GLN A 14 8.19 -7.07 9.43
C GLN A 14 9.37 -8.04 9.50
N GLY A 15 9.68 -8.58 10.69
CA GLY A 15 10.72 -9.59 10.85
C GLY A 15 10.47 -10.85 10.03
N ARG A 16 9.21 -11.35 10.05
CA ARG A 16 8.80 -12.49 9.21
C ARG A 16 8.90 -12.17 7.72
N PHE A 17 8.47 -10.98 7.31
CA PHE A 17 8.56 -10.53 5.92
C PHE A 17 10.01 -10.51 5.40
N MET A 18 10.96 -10.01 6.20
CA MET A 18 12.38 -10.03 5.83
C MET A 18 12.93 -11.45 5.65
N GLN A 19 12.49 -12.41 6.47
CA GLN A 19 12.89 -13.81 6.27
C GLN A 19 12.30 -14.41 4.99
N VAL A 20 11.04 -14.11 4.71
CA VAL A 20 10.32 -14.55 3.51
C VAL A 20 10.99 -14.01 2.25
N VAL A 21 11.30 -12.71 2.21
CA VAL A 21 12.02 -12.07 1.09
C VAL A 21 13.39 -12.72 0.88
N ARG A 22 14.16 -12.98 1.95
CA ARG A 22 15.46 -13.64 1.86
C ARG A 22 15.39 -15.05 1.27
N ARG A 23 14.29 -15.77 1.48
CA ARG A 23 14.07 -17.11 0.96
C ARG A 23 13.47 -17.12 -0.45
N MET A 24 13.10 -15.96 -0.97
CA MET A 24 12.30 -15.84 -2.20
C MET A 24 11.02 -16.69 -2.15
N GLU A 25 10.47 -16.87 -0.94
CA GLU A 25 9.19 -17.54 -0.74
C GLU A 25 8.09 -16.48 -0.70
N TYR A 26 6.88 -16.80 -1.14
CA TYR A 26 5.72 -15.94 -0.91
C TYR A 26 4.58 -16.74 -0.27
N PRO A 27 4.36 -16.61 1.05
CA PRO A 27 3.34 -17.38 1.75
C PRO A 27 1.93 -17.03 1.27
N LEU A 28 1.12 -18.04 0.95
CA LEU A 28 -0.25 -17.85 0.45
C LEU A 28 -1.13 -17.00 1.38
N HIS A 29 -0.95 -17.13 2.70
CA HIS A 29 -1.72 -16.36 3.70
C HIS A 29 -1.34 -14.87 3.79
N LYS A 30 -0.38 -14.41 2.97
CA LYS A 30 0.03 -13.00 2.86
C LYS A 30 -0.49 -12.34 1.59
N LEU A 31 -1.14 -13.09 0.70
CA LEU A 31 -1.77 -12.55 -0.50
C LEU A 31 -2.94 -11.62 -0.11
N PRO A 32 -3.15 -10.51 -0.84
CA PRO A 32 -4.41 -9.77 -0.84
C PRO A 32 -5.60 -10.70 -1.09
N VAL A 33 -6.78 -10.37 -0.54
CA VAL A 33 -7.98 -11.22 -0.62
C VAL A 33 -8.27 -11.72 -2.03
N ASP A 34 -8.19 -10.85 -3.03
CA ASP A 34 -8.53 -11.21 -4.40
C ASP A 34 -7.54 -12.22 -4.99
N LEU A 35 -6.24 -12.02 -4.74
CA LEU A 35 -5.20 -12.97 -5.17
C LEU A 35 -5.26 -14.30 -4.41
N PHE A 36 -5.60 -14.25 -3.11
CA PHE A 36 -5.84 -15.46 -2.33
C PHE A 36 -7.03 -16.23 -2.88
N HIS A 37 -8.15 -15.54 -3.18
CA HIS A 37 -9.33 -16.14 -3.77
C HIS A 37 -9.03 -16.79 -5.12
N LEU A 38 -8.33 -16.08 -6.02
CA LEU A 38 -7.89 -16.63 -7.32
C LEU A 38 -7.02 -17.88 -7.15
N THR A 39 -6.11 -17.87 -6.19
CA THR A 39 -5.26 -19.04 -5.90
C THR A 39 -6.10 -20.25 -5.49
N LEU A 40 -7.13 -20.05 -4.67
CA LEU A 40 -8.04 -21.12 -4.26
C LEU A 40 -8.87 -21.64 -5.45
N LEU A 41 -9.34 -20.74 -6.32
CA LEU A 41 -10.01 -21.15 -7.56
C LEU A 41 -9.10 -21.99 -8.45
N SER A 42 -7.84 -21.58 -8.64
CA SER A 42 -6.85 -22.35 -9.39
C SER A 42 -6.57 -23.72 -8.77
N LEU A 43 -6.49 -23.80 -7.44
CA LEU A 43 -6.31 -25.07 -6.72
C LEU A 43 -7.50 -26.02 -6.95
N ARG A 44 -8.74 -25.52 -6.86
CA ARG A 44 -9.94 -26.31 -7.10
C ARG A 44 -10.02 -26.78 -8.56
N ALA A 45 -9.71 -25.90 -9.51
CA ALA A 45 -9.68 -26.23 -10.93
C ALA A 45 -8.65 -27.33 -11.26
N HIS A 46 -7.48 -27.30 -10.61
CA HIS A 46 -6.45 -28.31 -10.82
C HIS A 46 -6.87 -29.73 -10.39
N GLY A 47 -7.66 -29.85 -9.33
CA GLY A 47 -8.16 -31.14 -8.83
C GLY A 47 -9.40 -31.68 -9.55
N ALA A 48 -10.07 -30.87 -10.39
CA ALA A 48 -11.44 -31.13 -10.85
C ALA A 48 -11.62 -32.42 -11.68
N HIS A 49 -10.55 -32.93 -12.29
CA HIS A 49 -10.60 -34.09 -13.19
C HIS A 49 -10.26 -35.44 -12.53
N ASP A 50 -9.88 -35.44 -11.25
CA ASP A 50 -9.61 -36.64 -10.48
C ASP A 50 -10.29 -36.54 -9.10
N HIS A 51 -11.18 -37.49 -8.77
CA HIS A 51 -11.90 -37.48 -7.51
C HIS A 51 -11.00 -37.48 -6.27
N ALA A 52 -9.85 -38.16 -6.33
CA ALA A 52 -8.91 -38.17 -5.21
C ALA A 52 -8.18 -36.83 -5.07
N ALA A 53 -7.77 -36.21 -6.19
CA ALA A 53 -7.21 -34.86 -6.22
C ALA A 53 -8.22 -33.79 -5.81
N ASP A 54 -9.47 -33.88 -6.25
CA ASP A 54 -10.55 -32.95 -5.89
C ASP A 54 -10.81 -32.95 -4.38
N ALA A 55 -10.88 -34.13 -3.76
CA ALA A 55 -11.05 -34.25 -2.31
C ALA A 55 -9.88 -33.60 -1.54
N LYS A 56 -8.63 -33.79 -2.01
CA LYS A 56 -7.46 -33.15 -1.42
C LYS A 56 -7.47 -31.63 -1.60
N ALA A 57 -7.85 -31.16 -2.79
CA ALA A 57 -7.96 -29.73 -3.09
C ALA A 57 -9.05 -29.06 -2.22
N ALA A 58 -10.19 -29.74 -1.99
CA ALA A 58 -11.25 -29.26 -1.11
C ALA A 58 -10.78 -29.13 0.34
N ALA A 59 -10.09 -30.16 0.84
CA ALA A 59 -9.54 -30.14 2.20
C ALA A 59 -8.49 -29.03 2.38
N ALA A 60 -7.61 -28.83 1.39
CA ALA A 60 -6.62 -27.77 1.40
C ALA A 60 -7.26 -26.37 1.32
N ASP A 61 -8.27 -26.16 0.47
CA ASP A 61 -9.04 -24.90 0.39
C ASP A 61 -9.66 -24.55 1.74
N ALA A 62 -10.38 -25.50 2.37
CA ALA A 62 -10.97 -25.31 3.69
C ALA A 62 -9.91 -24.95 4.76
N ALA A 63 -8.78 -25.65 4.78
CA ALA A 63 -7.70 -25.40 5.73
C ALA A 63 -7.02 -24.04 5.50
N LEU A 64 -6.85 -23.61 4.25
CA LEU A 64 -6.29 -22.31 3.90
C LEU A 64 -7.24 -21.18 4.32
N ARG A 65 -8.53 -21.29 4.01
CA ARG A 65 -9.55 -20.31 4.42
C ARG A 65 -9.65 -20.17 5.93
N ALA A 66 -9.63 -21.27 6.66
CA ALA A 66 -9.68 -21.25 8.13
C ALA A 66 -8.50 -20.52 8.79
N ARG A 67 -7.36 -20.41 8.08
CA ARG A 67 -6.14 -19.75 8.58
C ARG A 67 -5.94 -18.34 8.03
N TYR A 68 -6.71 -17.96 7.02
CA TYR A 68 -6.55 -16.68 6.35
C TYR A 68 -7.16 -15.56 7.18
N ASP A 69 -6.34 -14.57 7.50
CA ASP A 69 -6.76 -13.35 8.18
C ASP A 69 -5.98 -12.19 7.55
N GLU A 70 -6.62 -11.50 6.60
CA GLU A 70 -6.02 -10.38 5.87
C GLU A 70 -5.59 -9.25 6.82
N ARG A 71 -6.31 -9.07 7.93
CA ARG A 71 -6.02 -8.02 8.93
C ARG A 71 -4.69 -8.25 9.65
N ARG A 72 -4.14 -9.46 9.57
CA ARG A 72 -2.81 -9.83 10.11
C ARG A 72 -1.71 -9.80 9.05
N THR A 73 -2.02 -9.36 7.83
CA THR A 73 -1.00 -9.11 6.81
C THR A 73 -0.17 -7.89 7.20
N ARG A 74 1.03 -7.79 6.63
CA ARG A 74 1.94 -6.68 6.93
C ARG A 74 1.32 -5.34 6.53
N LEU A 75 0.66 -5.28 5.37
CA LEU A 75 0.07 -4.06 4.84
C LEU A 75 -1.11 -3.61 5.71
N ALA A 76 -2.03 -4.51 6.05
CA ALA A 76 -3.14 -4.21 6.94
C ALA A 76 -2.68 -3.75 8.34
N LEU A 77 -1.53 -4.26 8.82
CA LEU A 77 -0.94 -3.81 10.08
C LEU A 77 -0.34 -2.40 9.97
N ILE A 78 0.22 -2.00 8.83
CA ILE A 78 0.69 -0.63 8.60
C ILE A 78 -0.51 0.33 8.63
N GLU A 79 -1.60 -0.01 7.96
CA GLU A 79 -2.86 0.76 7.97
C GLU A 79 -3.42 0.90 9.39
N GLN A 80 -3.44 -0.18 10.16
CA GLN A 80 -3.87 -0.15 11.56
C GLN A 80 -2.99 0.74 12.44
N VAL A 81 -1.67 0.72 12.24
CA VAL A 81 -0.75 1.61 12.97
C VAL A 81 -1.03 3.06 12.58
N LEU A 82 -1.15 3.37 11.30
CA LEU A 82 -1.48 4.72 10.82
C LEU A 82 -2.81 5.21 11.40
N ALA A 83 -3.84 4.37 11.39
CA ALA A 83 -5.14 4.70 11.99
C ALA A 83 -5.02 4.95 13.50
N ALA A 84 -4.18 4.19 14.20
CA ALA A 84 -3.96 4.35 15.64
C ALA A 84 -3.15 5.60 16.01
N MET A 85 -2.30 6.11 15.10
CA MET A 85 -1.54 7.37 15.28
C MET A 85 -2.43 8.63 15.20
N GLY A 86 -3.63 8.54 14.62
CA GLY A 86 -4.56 9.66 14.53
C GLY A 86 -3.96 10.87 13.80
N SER A 87 -3.89 12.02 14.48
CA SER A 87 -3.34 13.27 13.89
C SER A 87 -1.88 13.14 13.47
N ASP A 88 -1.12 12.27 14.12
CA ASP A 88 0.31 12.10 13.88
C ASP A 88 0.59 11.22 12.66
N ALA A 89 -0.44 10.60 12.06
CA ALA A 89 -0.30 9.78 10.85
C ALA A 89 0.28 10.56 9.67
N SER A 90 0.12 11.89 9.64
CA SER A 90 0.74 12.77 8.63
C SER A 90 2.27 12.70 8.64
N ASN A 91 2.90 12.34 9.77
CA ASN A 91 4.35 12.13 9.84
C ASN A 91 4.82 10.97 8.94
N ALA A 92 3.92 10.05 8.58
CA ALA A 92 4.25 8.96 7.67
C ALA A 92 4.52 9.43 6.24
N LEU A 93 4.12 10.65 5.88
CA LEU A 93 4.39 11.25 4.57
C LEU A 93 5.83 11.76 4.43
N TYR A 94 6.63 11.73 5.51
CA TYR A 94 8.06 12.01 5.47
C TYR A 94 8.83 10.71 5.24
N LEU A 95 9.22 10.47 3.98
CA LEU A 95 9.83 9.22 3.55
C LEU A 95 11.07 8.84 4.38
N GLN A 96 11.92 9.82 4.69
CA GLN A 96 13.20 9.63 5.37
C GLN A 96 13.05 9.06 6.79
N THR A 97 11.96 9.40 7.48
CA THR A 97 11.72 8.98 8.88
C THR A 97 10.77 7.79 8.96
N ALA A 98 9.76 7.74 8.09
CA ALA A 98 8.72 6.71 8.11
C ALA A 98 9.12 5.45 7.33
N GLY A 99 9.96 5.60 6.30
CA GLY A 99 10.28 4.58 5.33
C GLY A 99 9.17 4.34 4.30
N VAL A 100 9.54 3.68 3.19
CA VAL A 100 8.70 3.49 1.99
C VAL A 100 7.33 2.83 2.30
N GLY A 101 7.31 1.85 3.21
CA GLY A 101 6.10 1.12 3.54
C GLY A 101 5.01 2.02 4.12
N PHE A 102 5.35 2.82 5.13
CA PHE A 102 4.46 3.79 5.75
C PHE A 102 4.13 4.94 4.80
N PHE A 103 5.14 5.49 4.12
CA PHE A 103 4.96 6.57 3.13
C PHE A 103 3.91 6.23 2.08
N LEU A 104 4.06 5.12 1.37
CA LEU A 104 3.11 4.73 0.34
C LEU A 104 1.71 4.46 0.91
N THR A 105 1.61 4.01 2.17
CA THR A 105 0.31 3.66 2.77
C THR A 105 -0.42 4.93 3.18
N ALA A 106 0.31 5.87 3.79
CA ALA A 106 -0.21 7.18 4.11
C ALA A 106 -0.58 7.97 2.85
N LEU A 107 0.24 7.87 1.79
CA LEU A 107 -0.05 8.49 0.49
C LEU A 107 -1.34 7.92 -0.10
N ALA A 108 -1.48 6.60 -0.17
CA ALA A 108 -2.68 5.94 -0.69
C ALA A 108 -3.95 6.35 0.10
N LEU A 109 -3.90 6.24 1.43
CA LEU A 109 -5.04 6.59 2.29
C LEU A 109 -5.40 8.08 2.21
N GLY A 110 -4.41 8.97 2.26
CA GLY A 110 -4.62 10.42 2.26
C GLY A 110 -5.12 10.95 0.91
N SER A 111 -4.66 10.36 -0.19
CA SER A 111 -5.06 10.73 -1.55
C SER A 111 -6.25 9.92 -2.10
N ARG A 112 -6.78 8.98 -1.29
CA ARG A 112 -7.86 8.05 -1.65
C ARG A 112 -7.57 7.27 -2.93
N GLN A 113 -6.32 6.84 -3.09
CA GLN A 113 -5.88 5.98 -4.18
C GLN A 113 -5.63 4.57 -3.68
N ASP A 114 -5.63 3.61 -4.59
CA ASP A 114 -5.10 2.29 -4.30
C ASP A 114 -3.61 2.36 -3.99
N ARG A 115 -3.17 1.45 -3.13
CA ARG A 115 -1.76 1.37 -2.74
C ARG A 115 -0.83 1.13 -3.93
N ASP A 116 -1.25 0.31 -4.88
CA ASP A 116 -0.47 0.02 -6.08
C ASP A 116 -0.35 1.27 -6.95
N GLU A 117 -1.43 2.05 -7.09
CA GLU A 117 -1.41 3.33 -7.81
C GLU A 117 -0.49 4.35 -7.13
N ALA A 118 -0.53 4.44 -5.80
CA ALA A 118 0.39 5.27 -5.04
C ALA A 118 1.85 4.84 -5.24
N ALA A 119 2.12 3.53 -5.31
CA ALA A 119 3.45 3.01 -5.62
C ALA A 119 3.89 3.34 -7.05
N PHE A 120 3.02 3.17 -8.05
CA PHE A 120 3.34 3.51 -9.44
C PHE A 120 3.60 5.01 -9.63
N SER A 121 2.92 5.85 -8.85
CA SER A 121 3.12 7.29 -8.91
C SER A 121 4.53 7.73 -8.54
N THR A 122 5.31 6.92 -7.81
CA THR A 122 6.71 7.26 -7.46
C THR A 122 7.71 6.99 -8.58
N THR A 123 7.24 6.74 -9.80
CA THR A 123 8.10 6.60 -10.98
C THR A 123 8.38 7.97 -11.59
N ASP A 124 9.56 8.18 -12.18
CA ASP A 124 9.94 9.46 -12.79
C ASP A 124 8.94 9.97 -13.84
N SER A 125 8.28 9.06 -14.56
CA SER A 125 7.24 9.39 -15.55
C SER A 125 5.94 9.94 -14.92
N GLN A 126 5.77 9.82 -13.61
CA GLN A 126 4.56 10.17 -12.87
C GLN A 126 4.77 11.30 -11.85
N ILE A 127 5.89 12.04 -11.91
CA ILE A 127 6.21 13.10 -10.94
C ILE A 127 5.10 14.14 -10.80
N GLY A 128 4.43 14.51 -11.89
CA GLY A 128 3.27 15.41 -11.84
C GLY A 128 2.12 14.84 -11.01
N LYS A 129 1.81 13.55 -11.20
CA LYS A 129 0.78 12.84 -10.42
C LYS A 129 1.21 12.70 -8.97
N LEU A 130 2.44 12.29 -8.70
CA LEU A 130 3.01 12.19 -7.36
C LEU A 130 2.90 13.51 -6.59
N THR A 131 3.25 14.61 -7.24
CA THR A 131 3.17 15.95 -6.67
C THR A 131 1.75 16.29 -6.23
N LEU A 132 0.76 16.01 -7.10
CA LEU A 132 -0.65 16.21 -6.76
C LEU A 132 -1.09 15.30 -5.61
N LEU A 133 -0.65 14.04 -5.57
CA LEU A 133 -0.99 13.10 -4.49
C LEU A 133 -0.44 13.57 -3.14
N ILE A 134 0.84 13.96 -3.09
CA ILE A 134 1.47 14.47 -1.86
C ILE A 134 0.78 15.76 -1.40
N ALA A 135 0.47 16.68 -2.34
CA ALA A 135 -0.26 17.91 -2.05
C ALA A 135 -1.68 17.64 -1.52
N ALA A 136 -2.42 16.71 -2.12
CA ALA A 136 -3.76 16.33 -1.69
C ALA A 136 -3.78 15.73 -0.27
N CYS A 137 -2.70 15.07 0.14
CA CYS A 137 -2.50 14.59 1.52
C CYS A 137 -2.21 15.72 2.52
N GLY A 138 -2.05 16.97 2.06
CA GLY A 138 -1.92 18.15 2.92
C GLY A 138 -0.50 18.69 3.11
N LEU A 139 0.52 18.08 2.49
CA LEU A 139 1.87 18.66 2.47
C LEU A 139 1.91 19.90 1.56
N LYS A 140 2.69 20.91 1.95
CA LYS A 140 2.77 22.20 1.26
C LYS A 140 4.20 22.76 1.30
N GLY A 141 4.48 23.70 0.42
CA GLY A 141 5.72 24.48 0.44
C GLY A 141 6.96 23.61 0.47
N GLU A 142 7.89 23.94 1.37
CA GLU A 142 9.17 23.23 1.52
C GLU A 142 9.00 21.75 1.88
N ALA A 143 7.96 21.36 2.61
CA ALA A 143 7.74 19.96 2.97
C ALA A 143 7.39 19.12 1.73
N LEU A 144 6.58 19.66 0.82
CA LEU A 144 6.23 19.03 -0.46
C LEU A 144 7.48 18.91 -1.36
N VAL A 145 8.18 20.02 -1.58
CA VAL A 145 9.41 20.09 -2.37
C VAL A 145 10.46 19.12 -1.83
N GLY A 146 10.62 19.06 -0.50
CA GLY A 146 11.56 18.16 0.16
C GLY A 146 11.23 16.68 -0.05
N GLN A 147 9.96 16.28 -0.07
CA GLN A 147 9.59 14.89 -0.38
C GLN A 147 9.86 14.54 -1.84
N LEU A 148 9.58 15.47 -2.77
CA LEU A 148 9.85 15.25 -4.19
C LEU A 148 11.34 15.13 -4.46
N ALA A 149 12.16 16.02 -3.91
CA ALA A 149 13.62 15.96 -4.03
C ALA A 149 14.21 14.68 -3.39
N ALA A 150 13.59 14.17 -2.31
CA ALA A 150 14.01 12.92 -1.69
C ALA A 150 13.73 11.68 -2.56
N LEU A 151 12.68 11.71 -3.39
CA LEU A 151 12.29 10.61 -4.30
C LEU A 151 12.97 10.74 -5.67
N HIS A 152 13.08 11.96 -6.18
CA HIS A 152 13.56 12.28 -7.52
C HIS A 152 14.61 13.41 -7.44
N PRO A 153 15.85 13.10 -7.02
CA PRO A 153 16.90 14.11 -6.80
C PRO A 153 17.37 14.78 -8.10
N ASP A 154 17.24 14.10 -9.23
CA ASP A 154 17.72 14.56 -10.54
C ASP A 154 16.65 15.31 -11.36
N PHE A 155 15.46 15.54 -10.78
CA PHE A 155 14.36 16.19 -11.49
C PHE A 155 14.27 17.67 -11.12
N ASP A 156 14.27 18.53 -12.14
CA ASP A 156 14.03 19.97 -11.96
C ASP A 156 12.57 20.21 -11.59
N LEU A 157 12.35 20.61 -10.34
CA LEU A 157 11.01 20.88 -9.84
C LEU A 157 10.44 22.15 -10.48
N PRO A 158 9.20 22.12 -10.99
CA PRO A 158 8.59 23.29 -11.60
C PRO A 158 8.38 24.43 -10.58
N ASP A 159 8.56 25.66 -11.04
CA ASP A 159 8.32 26.85 -10.23
C ASP A 159 6.85 26.94 -9.79
N GLY A 160 6.60 27.48 -8.59
CA GLY A 160 5.25 27.74 -8.09
C GLY A 160 4.58 26.57 -7.37
N LEU A 161 5.24 25.42 -7.25
CA LEU A 161 4.73 24.25 -6.51
C LEU A 161 4.41 24.57 -5.04
N GLU A 162 5.14 25.49 -4.43
CA GLU A 162 4.92 25.97 -3.07
C GLU A 162 3.54 26.62 -2.88
N THR A 163 2.92 27.10 -3.95
CA THR A 163 1.59 27.73 -3.93
C THR A 163 0.44 26.73 -4.13
N LEU A 164 0.76 25.46 -4.47
CA LEU A 164 -0.23 24.43 -4.74
C LEU A 164 -1.07 24.14 -3.49
N ARG A 165 -2.38 24.38 -3.59
CA ARG A 165 -3.33 24.09 -2.50
C ARG A 165 -3.77 22.62 -2.53
N PRO A 166 -3.91 21.95 -1.37
CA PRO A 166 -4.39 20.58 -1.26
C PRO A 166 -5.76 20.37 -1.93
N ASP A 167 -6.70 21.29 -1.72
CA ASP A 167 -8.04 21.18 -2.31
C ASP A 167 -7.99 21.22 -3.85
N THR A 168 -7.12 22.07 -4.40
CA THR A 168 -6.91 22.18 -5.85
C THR A 168 -6.26 20.91 -6.40
N ALA A 169 -5.25 20.38 -5.70
CA ALA A 169 -4.60 19.14 -6.10
C ALA A 169 -5.57 17.95 -6.09
N ALA A 170 -6.40 17.84 -5.04
CA ALA A 170 -7.44 16.82 -4.94
C ALA A 170 -8.49 16.94 -6.06
N ALA A 171 -8.89 18.16 -6.42
CA ALA A 171 -9.82 18.39 -7.52
C ALA A 171 -9.24 17.95 -8.88
N ILE A 172 -7.98 18.29 -9.16
CA ILE A 172 -7.29 17.87 -10.40
C ILE A 172 -7.18 16.34 -10.46
N LEU A 173 -6.84 15.70 -9.33
CA LEU A 173 -6.77 14.24 -9.26
C LEU A 173 -8.12 13.57 -9.54
N ALA A 174 -9.20 14.08 -8.94
CA ALA A 174 -10.54 13.55 -9.16
C ALA A 174 -10.98 13.67 -10.63
N GLU A 175 -10.64 14.79 -11.29
CA GLU A 175 -10.91 14.98 -12.72
C GLU A 175 -10.09 14.00 -13.58
N ALA A 176 -8.81 13.80 -13.24
CA ALA A 176 -7.94 12.88 -13.97
C ALA A 176 -8.44 11.43 -13.88
N THR A 177 -8.82 10.96 -12.69
CA THR A 177 -9.38 9.61 -12.50
C THR A 177 -10.68 9.42 -13.29
N ALA A 178 -11.59 10.40 -13.22
CA ALA A 178 -12.86 10.34 -13.95
C ALA A 178 -12.71 10.31 -15.48
N ARG A 179 -11.56 10.75 -16.02
CA ARG A 179 -11.24 10.67 -17.45
C ARG A 179 -10.73 9.30 -17.86
N THR A 180 -10.01 8.62 -16.98
CA THR A 180 -9.48 7.27 -17.22
C THR A 180 -10.59 6.20 -17.19
N ASP A 181 -11.65 6.43 -16.42
CA ASP A 181 -12.79 5.51 -16.31
C ASP A 181 -13.82 5.63 -17.46
N ARG A 182 -13.58 6.50 -18.44
CA ARG A 182 -14.43 6.70 -19.64
C ARG A 182 -13.83 6.02 -20.86
#